data_AF-A0A352JFV3-F1
#
_entry.id   AF-A0A352JFV3-F1
#
_cell.length_a   1.000
_cell.length_b   1.000
_cell.length_c   1.000
_cell.angle_alpha   90.00
_cell.angle_beta   90.00
_cell.angle_gamma   90.00
#
_symmetry.space_group_name_H-M   'P 1'
#
loop_
_entity.id
_entity.type
_entity.pdbx_description
1 polymer ?
#
loop_
_entity_poly.entity_id
_entity_poly.type
_entity_poly.pdbx_seq_one_letter_code
_entity_poly.pdbx_strand_id
1 'polypeptide(L)'
;MRRVAVVVWLFASAGHSEIRALPEFLNKNFPQLTFVRKFPISRKPAPKLRSDRVPTLAHQGASGYGLAKCITQVLKDTFYKGDEVCDLILVIDDLDCCDRVQRTQLFIESVERAVTELQTSHRFTVEQIAKITDTPRHIAFAVPEIESWIIADWNNTIASNSSKFRTREVVMKRYLQTKGIPCDSPESFGELDPIKQACKEKLSEILIESSRLNFEQTSVYGLEIYSKALDTPEMLRNLDIQTVSAKCPYFRNLCNYLNVFSRNR
;
A
#
# COMPACT_ATOMS: atom_id res chain seq x y z
N MET A 1 -6.59 26.02 21.43
CA MET A 1 -6.14 25.88 20.02
C MET A 1 -6.47 24.47 19.55
N ARG A 2 -7.27 24.32 18.49
CA ARG A 2 -7.45 22.99 17.84
C ARG A 2 -6.10 22.62 17.22
N ARG A 3 -5.50 21.49 17.62
CA ARG A 3 -4.35 20.94 16.89
C ARG A 3 -4.79 20.70 15.44
N VAL A 4 -4.10 21.32 14.50
CA VAL A 4 -4.31 21.05 13.08
C VAL A 4 -3.78 19.64 12.84
N ALA A 5 -4.59 18.77 12.25
CA ALA A 5 -4.17 17.41 11.95
C ALA A 5 -3.04 17.45 10.92
N VAL A 6 -2.00 16.65 11.14
CA VAL A 6 -0.80 16.58 10.28
C VAL A 6 -1.17 15.83 9.00
N VAL A 7 -0.99 16.45 7.83
CA VAL A 7 -1.42 15.90 6.55
C VAL A 7 -0.32 15.06 5.91
N VAL A 8 -0.63 13.78 5.67
CA VAL A 8 0.28 12.82 5.02
C VAL A 8 -0.21 12.53 3.61
N TRP A 9 0.59 12.84 2.60
CA TRP A 9 0.31 12.43 1.23
C TRP A 9 0.78 11.00 0.99
N LEU A 10 -0.16 10.11 0.72
CA LEU A 10 0.08 8.68 0.57
C LEU A 10 0.12 8.26 -0.91
N PHE A 11 1.23 7.65 -1.30
CA PHE A 11 1.45 6.99 -2.58
C PHE A 11 1.65 5.50 -2.36
N ALA A 12 0.94 4.64 -3.09
CA ALA A 12 1.13 3.19 -2.96
C ALA A 12 1.07 2.44 -4.29
N SER A 13 1.79 1.32 -4.45
CA SER A 13 1.90 0.60 -5.74
C SER A 13 0.77 -0.42 -5.97
N ALA A 14 0.19 -0.95 -4.90
CA ALA A 14 -0.88 -1.95 -4.94
C ALA A 14 -2.11 -1.51 -5.77
N GLY A 15 -2.94 -2.49 -6.14
CA GLY A 15 -4.13 -2.28 -6.97
C GLY A 15 -5.08 -1.23 -6.39
N HIS A 16 -5.74 -0.43 -7.26
CA HIS A 16 -6.59 0.66 -6.77
C HIS A 16 -7.63 0.22 -5.74
N SER A 17 -8.33 -0.87 -6.06
CA SER A 17 -9.35 -1.50 -5.23
C SER A 17 -8.78 -2.13 -3.97
N GLU A 18 -7.60 -2.75 -4.05
CA GLU A 18 -6.93 -3.48 -2.97
C GLU A 18 -6.52 -2.58 -1.79
N ILE A 19 -5.97 -1.41 -2.07
CA ILE A 19 -5.55 -0.43 -1.06
C ILE A 19 -6.58 0.68 -0.81
N ARG A 20 -7.85 0.49 -1.22
CA ARG A 20 -8.90 1.49 -0.97
C ARG A 20 -9.13 1.75 0.53
N ALA A 21 -8.94 0.72 1.36
CA ALA A 21 -9.08 0.82 2.81
C ALA A 21 -7.78 1.22 3.53
N LEU A 22 -6.66 1.33 2.81
CA LEU A 22 -5.37 1.67 3.43
C LEU A 22 -5.39 3.04 4.15
N PRO A 23 -5.95 4.13 3.57
CA PRO A 23 -6.09 5.38 4.30
C PRO A 23 -7.00 5.26 5.54
N GLU A 24 -8.10 4.50 5.45
CA GLU A 24 -9.01 4.27 6.58
C GLU A 24 -8.30 3.55 7.72
N PHE A 25 -7.56 2.49 7.40
CA PHE A 25 -6.73 1.74 8.34
C PHE A 25 -5.67 2.62 9.00
N LEU A 26 -4.93 3.42 8.23
CA LEU A 26 -3.89 4.30 8.77
C LEU A 26 -4.49 5.41 9.64
N ASN A 27 -5.58 6.07 9.21
CA ASN A 27 -6.26 7.11 10.00
C ASN A 27 -6.81 6.55 11.32
N LYS A 28 -7.34 5.32 11.33
CA LYS A 28 -7.81 4.63 12.54
C LYS A 28 -6.69 4.44 13.57
N ASN A 29 -5.50 4.06 13.10
CA ASN A 29 -4.38 3.71 13.97
C ASN A 29 -3.45 4.88 14.32
N PHE A 30 -3.45 5.95 13.52
CA PHE A 30 -2.67 7.16 13.75
C PHE A 30 -3.58 8.41 13.70
N PRO A 31 -4.48 8.61 14.68
CA PRO A 31 -5.53 9.64 14.63
C PRO A 31 -5.01 11.09 14.62
N GLN A 32 -3.72 11.31 14.91
CA GLN A 32 -3.07 12.63 14.81
C GLN A 32 -2.67 12.96 13.35
N LEU A 33 -2.67 11.96 12.47
CA LEU A 33 -2.28 12.07 11.07
C LEU A 33 -3.53 11.94 10.20
N THR A 34 -3.61 12.76 9.14
CA THR A 34 -4.64 12.66 8.10
C THR A 34 -4.01 12.16 6.82
N PHE A 35 -4.28 10.91 6.47
CA PHE A 35 -3.74 10.29 5.25
C PHE A 35 -4.61 10.64 4.03
N VAL A 36 -4.02 11.39 3.11
CA VAL A 36 -4.63 11.76 1.82
C VAL A 36 -3.99 10.92 0.73
N ARG A 37 -4.74 9.98 0.17
CA ARG A 37 -4.27 9.13 -0.94
C ARG A 37 -4.09 9.95 -2.20
N LYS A 38 -2.84 10.07 -2.66
CA LYS A 38 -2.45 10.73 -3.91
C LYS A 38 -2.30 9.77 -5.07
N PHE A 39 -1.92 8.52 -4.81
CA PHE A 39 -1.89 7.49 -5.83
C PHE A 39 -2.15 6.10 -5.23
N PRO A 40 -2.85 5.19 -5.96
CA PRO A 40 -3.65 5.42 -7.17
C PRO A 40 -4.81 6.38 -6.90
N ILE A 41 -5.07 7.32 -7.82
CA ILE A 41 -6.13 8.32 -7.66
C ILE A 41 -7.50 7.64 -7.75
N SER A 42 -8.36 7.83 -6.75
CA SER A 42 -9.78 7.53 -6.89
C SER A 42 -10.45 8.67 -7.65
N ARG A 43 -10.85 8.46 -8.91
CA ARG A 43 -11.86 9.35 -9.50
C ARG A 43 -13.22 8.90 -9.00
N LYS A 44 -13.99 9.81 -8.37
CA LYS A 44 -15.46 9.70 -8.40
C LYS A 44 -15.87 9.56 -9.87
N PRO A 45 -16.84 8.71 -10.23
CA PRO A 45 -17.33 8.64 -11.59
C PRO A 45 -17.86 10.03 -11.96
N ALA A 46 -17.10 10.76 -12.79
CA ALA A 46 -17.64 11.92 -13.47
C ALA A 46 -18.77 11.43 -14.39
N PRO A 47 -19.82 12.24 -14.61
CA PRO A 47 -20.83 11.90 -15.60
C PRO A 47 -20.13 11.61 -16.92
N LYS A 48 -20.45 10.47 -17.54
CA LYS A 48 -19.79 9.97 -18.76
C LYS A 48 -19.86 11.03 -19.86
N LEU A 49 -18.82 11.83 -20.02
CA LEU A 49 -18.57 12.59 -21.23
C LEU A 49 -17.63 11.76 -22.10
N ARG A 50 -18.15 11.37 -23.27
CA ARG A 50 -17.39 10.75 -24.35
C ARG A 50 -16.25 11.69 -24.72
N SER A 51 -15.01 11.30 -24.49
CA SER A 51 -13.94 11.57 -25.44
C SER A 51 -12.78 10.62 -25.19
N ASP A 52 -12.50 9.83 -26.20
CA ASP A 52 -11.23 9.17 -26.42
C ASP A 52 -10.09 10.18 -26.31
N ARG A 53 -8.95 9.74 -25.75
CA ARG A 53 -7.66 10.47 -25.61
C ARG A 53 -7.43 11.25 -24.29
N VAL A 54 -7.58 10.57 -23.16
CA VAL A 54 -6.80 10.93 -21.95
C VAL A 54 -5.88 9.74 -21.64
N PRO A 55 -4.57 9.92 -21.39
CA PRO A 55 -3.70 8.80 -21.06
C PRO A 55 -4.26 8.07 -19.83
N THR A 56 -4.57 6.79 -20.01
CA THR A 56 -5.11 5.86 -19.02
C THR A 56 -4.03 5.47 -17.99
N LEU A 57 -3.50 6.44 -17.24
CA LEU A 57 -2.61 6.19 -16.10
C LEU A 57 -3.39 5.88 -14.80
N ALA A 58 -4.73 5.92 -14.82
CA ALA A 58 -5.54 6.15 -13.62
C ALA A 58 -6.37 4.96 -13.08
N HIS A 59 -6.19 3.72 -13.54
CA HIS A 59 -7.09 2.60 -13.14
C HIS A 59 -6.41 1.29 -12.75
N GLN A 60 -5.10 1.14 -12.96
CA GLN A 60 -4.39 -0.09 -12.65
C GLN A 60 -3.32 0.20 -11.60
N GLY A 61 -3.16 -0.68 -10.61
CA GLY A 61 -2.00 -0.64 -9.72
C GLY A 61 -0.73 -0.52 -10.55
N ALA A 62 0.25 0.21 -10.05
CA ALA A 62 1.48 0.47 -10.79
C ALA A 62 2.58 -0.41 -10.22
N SER A 63 3.37 -1.05 -11.08
CA SER A 63 4.67 -1.58 -10.64
C SER A 63 5.49 -0.48 -9.96
N GLY A 64 6.50 -0.82 -9.16
CA GLY A 64 7.32 0.20 -8.48
C GLY A 64 7.88 1.29 -9.43
N TYR A 65 8.20 0.95 -10.68
CA TYR A 65 8.59 1.93 -11.71
C TYR A 65 7.44 2.80 -12.21
N GLY A 66 6.23 2.24 -12.34
CA GLY A 66 5.04 3.01 -12.65
C GLY A 66 4.67 3.96 -11.51
N LEU A 67 4.80 3.51 -10.25
CA LEU A 67 4.59 4.35 -9.07
C LEU A 67 5.58 5.51 -9.04
N ALA A 68 6.86 5.25 -9.30
CA ALA A 68 7.90 6.28 -9.40
C ALA A 68 7.54 7.39 -10.40
N LYS A 69 7.11 7.02 -11.62
CA LYS A 69 6.62 8.00 -12.63
C LYS A 69 5.40 8.77 -12.14
N CYS A 70 4.47 8.09 -11.46
CA CYS A 70 3.26 8.71 -10.95
C CYS A 70 3.53 9.68 -9.80
N ILE A 71 4.49 9.38 -8.91
CA ILE A 71 4.92 10.29 -7.83
C ILE A 71 5.35 11.62 -8.44
N THR A 72 6.24 11.60 -9.44
CA THR A 72 6.71 12.84 -10.08
C THR A 72 5.55 13.65 -10.65
N GLN A 73 4.66 13.01 -11.42
CA GLN A 73 3.54 13.70 -12.06
C GLN A 73 2.51 14.25 -11.05
N VAL A 74 2.10 13.43 -10.08
CA VAL A 74 1.05 13.79 -9.12
C VAL A 74 1.54 14.87 -8.16
N LEU A 75 2.81 14.84 -7.73
CA LEU A 75 3.36 15.91 -6.92
C LEU A 75 3.33 17.25 -7.67
N LYS A 76 3.75 17.26 -8.95
CA LYS A 76 3.70 18.46 -9.79
C LYS A 76 2.27 19.02 -9.89
N ASP A 77 1.29 18.16 -10.18
CA ASP A 77 -0.10 18.56 -10.36
C ASP A 77 -0.76 19.01 -9.05
N THR A 78 -0.40 18.38 -7.92
CA THR A 78 -0.98 18.71 -6.61
C THR A 78 -0.43 20.02 -6.09
N PHE A 79 0.88 20.23 -6.16
CA PHE A 79 1.48 21.50 -5.75
C PHE A 79 1.06 22.65 -6.64
N TYR A 80 0.87 22.42 -7.94
CA TYR A 80 0.35 23.42 -8.86
C TYR A 80 -0.99 24.03 -8.42
N LYS A 81 -1.84 23.27 -7.73
CA LYS A 81 -3.14 23.77 -7.24
C LYS A 81 -3.03 24.66 -6.00
N GLY A 82 -1.87 24.73 -5.34
CA GLY A 82 -1.55 25.74 -4.32
C GLY A 82 -2.24 25.61 -2.95
N ASP A 83 -3.41 24.97 -2.88
CA ASP A 83 -4.28 25.00 -1.68
C ASP A 83 -4.05 23.85 -0.68
N GLU A 84 -3.17 22.91 -1.01
CA GLU A 84 -3.01 21.70 -0.22
C GLU A 84 -1.82 21.78 0.75
N VAL A 85 -2.08 21.44 2.01
CA VAL A 85 -1.03 21.26 3.04
C VAL A 85 -0.49 19.83 2.93
N CYS A 86 0.83 19.71 2.97
CA CYS A 86 1.55 18.44 3.05
C CYS A 86 2.61 18.57 4.13
N ASP A 87 2.55 17.71 5.14
CA ASP A 87 3.53 17.67 6.22
C ASP A 87 4.46 16.47 6.09
N LEU A 88 4.06 15.44 5.32
CA LEU A 88 4.84 14.23 5.04
C LEU A 88 4.44 13.63 3.69
N ILE A 89 5.42 13.27 2.87
CA ILE A 89 5.23 12.40 1.71
C ILE A 89 5.55 10.96 2.12
N LEU A 90 4.54 10.09 2.10
CA LEU A 90 4.66 8.67 2.42
C LEU A 90 4.47 7.82 1.17
N VAL A 91 5.45 6.97 0.88
CA VAL A 91 5.37 5.96 -0.19
C VAL A 91 5.32 4.58 0.45
N ILE A 92 4.35 3.75 0.06
CA ILE A 92 4.24 2.34 0.48
C ILE A 92 4.26 1.47 -0.76
N ASP A 93 5.29 0.64 -0.91
CA ASP A 93 5.44 -0.26 -2.06
C ASP A 93 5.33 -1.72 -1.66
N ASP A 94 4.64 -2.56 -2.44
CA ASP A 94 4.60 -4.01 -2.18
C ASP A 94 6.00 -4.65 -2.29
N LEU A 95 6.96 -3.98 -2.93
CA LEU A 95 8.34 -4.41 -3.18
C LEU A 95 8.42 -5.61 -4.14
N ASP A 96 7.50 -6.56 -4.08
CA ASP A 96 7.47 -7.76 -4.93
C ASP A 96 8.85 -8.47 -4.95
N CYS A 97 9.42 -8.72 -3.77
CA CYS A 97 10.73 -9.36 -3.60
C CYS A 97 11.93 -8.62 -4.23
N CYS A 98 11.74 -7.41 -4.77
CA CYS A 98 12.81 -6.62 -5.37
C CYS A 98 13.80 -6.08 -4.32
N ASP A 99 14.93 -5.58 -4.82
CA ASP A 99 15.93 -4.95 -3.96
C ASP A 99 15.38 -3.67 -3.31
N ARG A 100 15.33 -3.69 -1.97
CA ARG A 100 14.81 -2.58 -1.17
C ARG A 100 15.61 -1.30 -1.32
N VAL A 101 16.93 -1.39 -1.43
CA VAL A 101 17.81 -0.21 -1.49
C VAL A 101 17.60 0.52 -2.81
N GLN A 102 17.62 -0.22 -3.92
CA GLN A 102 17.34 0.30 -5.26
C GLN A 102 15.93 0.87 -5.34
N ARG A 103 14.92 0.18 -4.77
CA ARG A 103 13.54 0.65 -4.77
C ARG A 103 13.36 1.93 -3.94
N THR A 104 14.02 2.02 -2.78
CA THR A 104 14.04 3.23 -1.95
C THR A 104 14.66 4.40 -2.72
N GLN A 105 15.81 4.18 -3.33
CA GLN A 105 16.51 5.20 -4.11
C GLN A 105 15.66 5.70 -5.29
N LEU A 106 15.02 4.79 -6.02
CA LEU A 106 14.12 5.13 -7.12
C LEU A 106 13.00 6.09 -6.69
N PHE A 107 12.38 5.85 -5.53
CA PHE A 107 11.31 6.71 -5.04
C PHE A 107 11.81 8.06 -4.53
N ILE A 108 12.95 8.08 -3.84
CA ILE A 108 13.61 9.34 -3.41
C ILE A 108 13.91 10.20 -4.64
N GLU A 109 14.55 9.63 -5.66
CA GLU A 109 14.87 10.33 -6.92
C GLU A 109 13.62 10.83 -7.65
N SER A 110 12.52 10.09 -7.57
CA SER A 110 11.26 10.48 -8.20
C SER A 110 10.60 11.68 -7.51
N VAL A 111 10.70 11.76 -6.18
CA VAL A 111 10.29 12.94 -5.42
C VAL A 111 11.23 14.11 -5.73
N GLU A 112 12.54 13.90 -5.69
CA GLU A 112 13.51 14.98 -5.96
C GLU A 112 13.38 15.55 -7.36
N ARG A 113 13.18 14.68 -8.36
CA ARG A 113 12.89 15.12 -9.73
C ARG A 113 11.67 16.04 -9.78
N ALA A 114 10.61 15.70 -9.04
CA ALA A 114 9.42 16.55 -8.95
C ALA A 114 9.77 17.91 -8.34
N VAL A 115 10.58 17.95 -7.28
CA VAL A 115 11.01 19.19 -6.62
C VAL A 115 11.86 20.05 -7.56
N THR A 116 12.85 19.47 -8.24
CA THR A 116 13.71 20.20 -9.19
C THR A 116 12.91 20.77 -10.36
N GLU A 117 11.95 20.02 -10.90
CA GLU A 117 11.08 20.51 -11.97
C GLU A 117 10.15 21.64 -11.49
N LEU A 118 9.72 21.62 -10.23
CA LEU A 118 8.94 22.70 -9.62
C LEU A 118 9.80 23.95 -9.36
N GLN A 119 11.04 23.78 -8.89
CA GLN A 119 12.01 24.86 -8.65
C GLN A 119 12.36 25.64 -9.93
N THR A 120 12.48 24.93 -11.05
CA THR A 120 12.79 25.54 -12.36
C THR A 120 11.56 26.17 -13.03
N SER A 121 10.36 25.97 -12.47
CA SER A 121 9.13 26.54 -12.96
C SER A 121 8.95 27.97 -12.44
N HIS A 122 8.75 28.94 -13.34
CA HIS A 122 8.49 30.35 -12.99
C HIS A 122 7.07 30.58 -12.40
N ARG A 123 6.37 29.50 -12.01
CA ARG A 123 4.96 29.50 -11.61
C ARG A 123 4.76 29.40 -10.11
N PHE A 124 5.82 29.18 -9.33
CA PHE A 124 5.77 29.02 -7.89
C PHE A 124 6.56 30.11 -7.18
N THR A 125 6.08 30.51 -6.01
CA THR A 125 6.80 31.42 -5.10
C THR A 125 7.94 30.69 -4.41
N VAL A 126 8.92 31.45 -3.91
CA VAL A 126 10.06 30.90 -3.16
C VAL A 126 9.59 30.15 -1.93
N GLU A 127 8.56 30.64 -1.25
CA GLU A 127 7.98 30.03 -0.06
C GLU A 127 7.29 28.70 -0.38
N GLN A 128 6.56 28.63 -1.49
CA GLN A 128 5.94 27.38 -1.96
C GLN A 128 7.00 26.34 -2.30
N ILE A 129 8.08 26.75 -2.98
CA ILE A 129 9.20 25.87 -3.31
C ILE A 129 9.87 25.34 -2.04
N ALA A 130 10.23 26.23 -1.10
CA ALA A 130 10.88 25.86 0.16
C ALA A 130 10.05 24.84 0.95
N LYS A 131 8.74 25.08 1.07
CA LYS A 131 7.81 24.16 1.76
C LYS A 131 7.89 22.74 1.21
N ILE A 132 7.97 22.59 -0.12
CA ILE A 132 8.02 21.28 -0.78
C ILE A 132 9.38 20.63 -0.58
N THR A 133 10.45 21.40 -0.75
CA THR A 133 11.83 20.93 -0.55
C THR A 133 12.04 20.41 0.86
N ASP A 134 11.49 21.10 1.86
CA ASP A 134 11.64 20.76 3.28
C ASP A 134 10.62 19.72 3.76
N THR A 135 9.67 19.31 2.93
CA THR A 135 8.67 18.31 3.31
C THR A 135 9.36 16.96 3.55
N PRO A 136 9.28 16.39 4.76
CA PRO A 136 9.82 15.07 5.05
C PRO A 136 9.28 13.98 4.14
N ARG A 137 10.10 12.96 3.88
CA ARG A 137 9.78 11.84 2.98
C ARG A 137 10.05 10.54 3.71
N HIS A 138 9.15 9.58 3.58
CA HIS A 138 9.35 8.24 4.10
C HIS A 138 8.93 7.18 3.08
N ILE A 139 9.81 6.20 2.85
CA ILE A 139 9.55 5.06 1.98
C ILE A 139 9.41 3.83 2.87
N ALA A 140 8.27 3.17 2.77
CA ALA A 140 7.93 1.94 3.49
C ALA A 140 7.53 0.85 2.51
N PHE A 141 7.53 -0.40 3.01
CA PHE A 141 7.30 -1.58 2.18
C PHE A 141 6.29 -2.52 2.81
N ALA A 142 5.44 -3.12 1.98
CA ALA A 142 4.50 -4.18 2.33
C ALA A 142 5.01 -5.49 1.72
N VAL A 143 5.96 -6.15 2.39
CA VAL A 143 6.77 -7.22 1.77
C VAL A 143 6.15 -8.61 1.97
N PRO A 144 6.20 -9.51 0.97
CA PRO A 144 6.37 -9.19 -0.45
C PRO A 144 5.14 -8.56 -1.11
N GLU A 145 4.00 -8.59 -0.44
CA GLU A 145 2.75 -7.94 -0.81
C GLU A 145 2.00 -7.51 0.46
N ILE A 146 1.01 -6.63 0.33
CA ILE A 146 0.13 -6.23 1.44
C ILE A 146 -0.60 -7.42 2.10
N GLU A 147 -0.82 -8.51 1.37
CA GLU A 147 -1.31 -9.78 1.90
C GLU A 147 -0.49 -10.33 3.08
N SER A 148 0.79 -9.98 3.20
CA SER A 148 1.60 -10.35 4.37
C SER A 148 1.02 -9.79 5.66
N TRP A 149 0.50 -8.57 5.63
CA TRP A 149 -0.15 -7.97 6.79
C TRP A 149 -1.44 -8.71 7.14
N ILE A 150 -2.17 -9.14 6.10
CA ILE A 150 -3.40 -9.93 6.25
C ILE A 150 -3.13 -11.24 6.96
N ILE A 151 -2.14 -12.02 6.51
CA ILE A 151 -1.86 -13.33 7.08
C ILE A 151 -1.12 -13.26 8.42
N ALA A 152 -0.42 -12.16 8.71
CA ALA A 152 0.19 -11.91 10.01
C ALA A 152 -0.87 -11.90 11.13
N ASP A 153 -2.02 -11.26 10.86
CA ASP A 153 -3.15 -11.15 11.77
C ASP A 153 -4.32 -12.05 11.34
N TRP A 154 -4.02 -13.34 11.19
CA TRP A 154 -4.97 -14.36 10.76
C TRP A 154 -6.30 -14.35 11.52
N ASN A 155 -6.28 -14.04 12.82
CA ASN A 155 -7.45 -14.12 13.69
C ASN A 155 -8.45 -12.99 13.46
N ASN A 156 -7.99 -11.76 13.17
CA ASN A 156 -8.89 -10.65 12.85
C ASN A 156 -9.18 -10.54 11.34
N THR A 157 -8.48 -11.29 10.50
CA THR A 157 -8.70 -11.34 9.06
C THR A 157 -9.44 -12.62 8.65
N ILE A 158 -8.71 -13.66 8.27
CA ILE A 158 -9.21 -14.87 7.61
C ILE A 158 -10.06 -15.73 8.56
N ALA A 159 -9.64 -15.88 9.82
CA ALA A 159 -10.34 -16.64 10.85
C ALA A 159 -11.38 -15.81 11.63
N SER A 160 -11.59 -14.54 11.26
CA SER A 160 -12.55 -13.68 11.94
C SER A 160 -13.99 -14.18 11.81
N ASN A 161 -14.84 -13.82 12.78
CA ASN A 161 -16.25 -14.24 12.78
C ASN A 161 -17.04 -13.76 11.56
N SER A 162 -16.65 -12.61 11.00
CA SER A 162 -17.26 -12.00 9.81
C SER A 162 -16.66 -12.49 8.50
N SER A 163 -15.53 -13.20 8.54
CA SER A 163 -14.87 -13.69 7.34
C SER A 163 -15.60 -14.87 6.73
N LYS A 164 -15.84 -14.77 5.43
CA LYS A 164 -16.37 -15.85 4.59
C LYS A 164 -15.43 -17.07 4.50
N PHE A 165 -14.17 -16.93 4.92
CA PHE A 165 -13.18 -17.99 4.95
C PHE A 165 -13.09 -18.73 6.29
N ARG A 166 -13.80 -18.26 7.32
CA ARG A 166 -13.68 -18.77 8.69
C ARG A 166 -13.78 -20.29 8.78
N THR A 167 -14.76 -20.89 8.10
CA THR A 167 -14.99 -22.35 8.14
C THR A 167 -13.85 -23.16 7.50
N ARG A 168 -12.98 -22.50 6.72
CA ARG A 168 -11.87 -23.10 5.96
C ARG A 168 -10.51 -22.56 6.39
N GLU A 169 -10.46 -21.73 7.43
CA GLU A 169 -9.23 -21.06 7.86
C GLU A 169 -8.10 -22.08 8.15
N VAL A 170 -8.43 -23.18 8.83
CA VAL A 170 -7.45 -24.24 9.17
C VAL A 170 -6.84 -24.85 7.91
N VAL A 171 -7.67 -25.08 6.89
CA VAL A 171 -7.23 -25.66 5.61
C VAL A 171 -6.34 -24.68 4.86
N MET A 172 -6.79 -23.44 4.75
CA MET A 172 -6.03 -22.38 4.08
C MET A 172 -4.66 -22.21 4.74
N LYS A 173 -4.64 -22.13 6.08
CA LYS A 173 -3.40 -22.00 6.85
C LYS A 173 -2.45 -23.18 6.64
N ARG A 174 -2.97 -24.42 6.64
CA ARG A 174 -2.17 -25.62 6.33
C ARG A 174 -1.61 -25.57 4.91
N TYR A 175 -2.39 -25.12 3.93
CA TYR A 175 -1.90 -24.98 2.56
C TYR A 175 -0.77 -23.95 2.44
N LEU A 176 -0.88 -22.82 3.14
CA LEU A 176 0.21 -21.84 3.20
C LEU A 176 1.49 -22.46 3.79
N GLN A 177 1.37 -23.31 4.81
CA GLN A 177 2.51 -24.03 5.40
C GLN A 177 3.15 -25.01 4.40
N THR A 178 2.37 -25.72 3.57
CA THR A 178 2.95 -26.62 2.55
C THR A 178 3.66 -25.85 1.44
N LYS A 179 3.31 -24.58 1.23
CA LYS A 179 4.00 -23.64 0.34
C LYS A 179 5.18 -22.91 1.02
N GLY A 180 5.50 -23.24 2.27
CA GLY A 180 6.61 -22.63 3.01
C GLY A 180 6.34 -21.18 3.43
N ILE A 181 5.08 -20.73 3.50
CA ILE A 181 4.73 -19.38 3.96
C ILE A 181 4.57 -19.37 5.48
N PRO A 182 5.46 -18.67 6.23
CA PRO A 182 5.34 -18.58 7.68
C PRO A 182 4.32 -17.50 8.07
N CYS A 183 3.24 -17.88 8.76
CA CYS A 183 2.25 -16.92 9.27
C CYS A 183 2.79 -16.02 10.39
N ASP A 184 3.89 -16.42 11.05
CA ASP A 184 4.50 -15.65 12.15
C ASP A 184 5.66 -14.75 11.69
N SER A 185 6.08 -14.88 10.42
CA SER A 185 7.08 -14.02 9.81
C SER A 185 6.81 -13.81 8.30
N PRO A 186 5.60 -13.39 7.90
CA PRO A 186 5.17 -13.47 6.50
C PRO A 186 6.00 -12.62 5.54
N GLU A 187 6.67 -11.58 6.03
CA GLU A 187 7.60 -10.76 5.24
C GLU A 187 8.90 -11.49 4.85
N SER A 188 9.14 -12.70 5.35
CA SER A 188 10.25 -13.56 4.91
C SER A 188 9.88 -14.45 3.72
N PHE A 189 8.65 -14.36 3.22
CA PHE A 189 8.19 -15.14 2.07
C PHE A 189 8.67 -14.53 0.73
N GLY A 190 8.89 -15.41 -0.23
CA GLY A 190 9.13 -15.07 -1.63
C GLY A 190 10.60 -15.04 -2.01
N GLU A 191 10.85 -15.28 -3.29
CA GLU A 191 12.16 -15.18 -3.92
C GLU A 191 12.03 -14.29 -5.15
N LEU A 192 13.06 -13.49 -5.43
CA LEU A 192 13.08 -12.65 -6.63
C LEU A 192 13.20 -13.53 -7.89
N ASP A 193 12.28 -13.34 -8.84
CA ASP A 193 12.45 -13.75 -10.23
C ASP A 193 13.14 -12.60 -10.98
N PRO A 194 14.43 -12.74 -11.35
CA PRO A 194 15.19 -11.66 -11.98
C PRO A 194 14.70 -11.31 -13.39
N ILE A 195 13.94 -12.20 -14.04
CA ILE A 195 13.39 -11.93 -15.38
C ILE A 195 12.13 -11.07 -15.24
N LYS A 196 11.23 -11.44 -14.32
CA LYS A 196 10.00 -10.68 -14.07
C LYS A 196 10.22 -9.40 -13.28
N GLN A 197 11.34 -9.30 -12.55
CA GLN A 197 11.61 -8.23 -11.58
C GLN A 197 10.47 -8.13 -10.56
N ALA A 198 10.05 -9.29 -10.05
CA ALA A 198 8.98 -9.48 -9.08
C ALA A 198 9.18 -10.82 -8.34
N CYS A 199 8.36 -11.13 -7.35
CA CYS A 199 8.40 -12.45 -6.71
C CYS A 199 8.12 -13.57 -7.71
N LYS A 200 8.83 -14.69 -7.56
CA LYS A 200 8.65 -15.93 -8.33
C LYS A 200 7.25 -16.50 -8.15
N GLU A 201 6.76 -16.50 -6.91
CA GLU A 201 5.40 -16.87 -6.52
C GLU A 201 4.76 -15.68 -5.79
N LYS A 202 3.47 -15.44 -6.07
CA LYS A 202 2.71 -14.36 -5.43
C LYS A 202 1.93 -14.87 -4.23
N LEU A 203 2.01 -14.15 -3.13
CA LEU A 203 1.30 -14.51 -1.90
C LEU A 203 -0.21 -14.46 -2.14
N SER A 204 -0.66 -13.46 -2.88
CA SER A 204 -2.07 -13.31 -3.24
C SER A 204 -2.60 -14.46 -4.10
N GLU A 205 -1.79 -15.01 -5.01
CA GLU A 205 -2.16 -16.19 -5.82
C GLU A 205 -2.27 -17.44 -4.95
N ILE A 206 -1.34 -17.63 -4.01
CA ILE A 206 -1.38 -18.75 -3.06
C ILE A 206 -2.61 -18.64 -2.13
N LEU A 207 -3.00 -17.43 -1.72
CA LEU A 207 -4.24 -17.22 -0.97
C LEU A 207 -5.48 -17.58 -1.81
N ILE A 208 -5.52 -17.20 -3.09
CA ILE A 208 -6.58 -17.60 -4.03
C ILE A 208 -6.67 -19.12 -4.14
N GLU A 209 -5.54 -19.80 -4.34
CA GLU A 209 -5.49 -21.27 -4.43
C GLU A 209 -6.00 -21.91 -3.14
N SER A 210 -5.49 -21.46 -1.99
CA SER A 210 -5.88 -21.99 -0.68
C SER A 210 -7.39 -21.84 -0.41
N SER A 211 -7.98 -20.74 -0.89
CA SER A 211 -9.41 -20.45 -0.73
C SER A 211 -10.32 -21.33 -1.60
N ARG A 212 -9.78 -22.19 -2.47
CA ARG A 212 -10.57 -23.17 -3.25
C ARG A 212 -10.65 -24.54 -2.59
N LEU A 213 -9.96 -24.74 -1.47
CA LEU A 213 -9.79 -26.03 -0.83
C LEU A 213 -10.86 -26.34 0.21
N ASN A 214 -11.15 -27.64 0.39
CA ASN A 214 -11.92 -28.18 1.50
C ASN A 214 -11.02 -28.85 2.56
N PHE A 215 -11.60 -29.46 3.60
CA PHE A 215 -10.84 -30.15 4.66
C PHE A 215 -9.91 -31.27 4.16
N GLU A 216 -10.26 -31.92 3.06
CA GLU A 216 -9.44 -32.94 2.39
C GLU A 216 -8.38 -32.34 1.45
N GLN A 217 -8.25 -31.00 1.43
CA GLN A 217 -7.38 -30.26 0.53
C GLN A 217 -7.66 -30.51 -0.95
N THR A 218 -8.90 -30.83 -1.28
CA THR A 218 -9.36 -30.97 -2.67
C THR A 218 -10.03 -29.67 -3.12
N SER A 219 -9.80 -29.30 -4.40
CA SER A 219 -10.43 -28.12 -4.99
C SER A 219 -11.93 -28.38 -5.21
N VAL A 220 -12.78 -27.48 -4.72
CA VAL A 220 -14.24 -27.62 -4.82
C VAL A 220 -14.85 -26.43 -5.56
N TYR A 221 -15.71 -26.74 -6.53
CA TYR A 221 -16.47 -25.72 -7.27
C TYR A 221 -17.55 -25.08 -6.39
N GLY A 222 -17.80 -23.79 -6.60
CA GLY A 222 -18.86 -23.04 -5.89
C GLY A 222 -18.46 -22.48 -4.53
N LEU A 223 -17.24 -22.73 -4.07
CA LEU A 223 -16.70 -22.08 -2.88
C LEU A 223 -16.38 -20.61 -3.13
N GLU A 224 -16.57 -19.78 -2.12
CA GLU A 224 -16.14 -18.38 -2.17
C GLU A 224 -14.61 -18.30 -2.23
N ILE A 225 -14.11 -17.58 -3.23
CA ILE A 225 -12.69 -17.44 -3.55
C ILE A 225 -12.18 -16.10 -3.01
N TYR A 226 -10.93 -16.09 -2.55
CA TYR A 226 -10.20 -14.86 -2.24
C TYR A 226 -10.16 -13.93 -3.44
N SER A 227 -10.54 -12.68 -3.21
CA SER A 227 -10.54 -11.61 -4.20
C SER A 227 -9.76 -10.44 -3.65
N LYS A 228 -8.59 -10.16 -4.24
CA LYS A 228 -7.73 -9.02 -3.88
C LYS A 228 -8.51 -7.69 -3.81
N ALA A 229 -9.48 -7.51 -4.71
CA ALA A 229 -10.23 -6.28 -4.82
C ALA A 229 -11.33 -6.10 -3.75
N LEU A 230 -11.81 -7.20 -3.17
CA LEU A 230 -12.93 -7.20 -2.22
C LEU A 230 -12.46 -7.52 -0.81
N ASP A 231 -11.70 -8.60 -0.66
CA ASP A 231 -11.32 -9.19 0.61
C ASP A 231 -10.10 -8.47 1.23
N THR A 232 -9.07 -8.12 0.45
CA THR A 232 -7.90 -7.37 0.97
C THR A 232 -8.33 -6.07 1.68
N PRO A 233 -9.17 -5.20 1.08
CA PRO A 233 -9.63 -3.99 1.77
C PRO A 233 -10.44 -4.25 3.04
N GLU A 234 -11.29 -5.28 3.03
CA GLU A 234 -12.10 -5.63 4.21
C GLU A 234 -11.21 -6.08 5.36
N MET A 235 -10.28 -6.99 5.07
CA MET A 235 -9.33 -7.51 6.03
C MET A 235 -8.38 -6.42 6.54
N LEU A 236 -7.95 -5.49 5.68
CA LEU A 236 -7.15 -4.32 6.07
C LEU A 236 -7.83 -3.48 7.17
N ARG A 237 -9.16 -3.31 7.13
CA ARG A 237 -9.87 -2.53 8.17
C ARG A 237 -9.86 -3.22 9.54
N ASN A 238 -9.78 -4.55 9.53
CA ASN A 238 -9.89 -5.39 10.70
C ASN A 238 -8.54 -5.70 11.34
N LEU A 239 -7.43 -5.43 10.65
CA LEU A 239 -6.08 -5.62 11.18
C LEU A 239 -5.89 -4.95 12.55
N ASP A 240 -5.34 -5.72 13.47
CA ASP A 240 -4.73 -5.24 14.70
C ASP A 240 -3.26 -4.85 14.45
N ILE A 241 -2.97 -3.56 14.63
CA ILE A 241 -1.65 -3.01 14.33
C ILE A 241 -0.53 -3.62 15.18
N GLN A 242 -0.83 -4.04 16.41
CA GLN A 242 0.17 -4.63 17.31
C GLN A 242 0.55 -6.04 16.86
N THR A 243 -0.44 -6.83 16.47
CA THR A 243 -0.26 -8.19 15.95
C THR A 243 0.57 -8.18 14.67
N VAL A 244 0.24 -7.32 13.72
CA VAL A 244 1.03 -7.19 12.48
C VAL A 244 2.44 -6.69 12.79
N SER A 245 2.58 -5.64 13.60
CA SER A 245 3.90 -5.10 13.98
C SER A 245 4.78 -6.14 14.67
N ALA A 246 4.23 -7.04 15.47
CA ALA A 246 4.99 -8.09 16.13
C ALA A 246 5.62 -9.10 15.15
N LYS A 247 5.00 -9.33 14.00
CA LYS A 247 5.38 -10.37 13.02
C LYS A 247 6.03 -9.83 11.74
N CYS A 248 5.81 -8.55 11.45
CA CYS A 248 6.20 -7.89 10.20
C CYS A 248 7.20 -6.75 10.50
N PRO A 249 8.53 -6.99 10.45
CA PRO A 249 9.55 -5.96 10.67
C PRO A 249 9.43 -4.70 9.80
N TYR A 250 9.12 -4.79 8.50
CA TYR A 250 8.96 -3.63 7.62
C TYR A 250 7.74 -2.80 8.03
N PHE A 251 6.62 -3.47 8.30
CA PHE A 251 5.44 -2.82 8.86
C PHE A 251 5.71 -2.17 10.23
N ARG A 252 6.45 -2.83 11.11
CA ARG A 252 6.86 -2.27 12.41
C ARG A 252 7.68 -0.99 12.24
N ASN A 253 8.59 -0.97 11.28
CA ASN A 253 9.41 0.21 11.00
C ASN A 253 8.56 1.39 10.50
N LEU A 254 7.58 1.14 9.63
CA LEU A 254 6.58 2.14 9.23
C LEU A 254 5.83 2.68 10.46
N CYS A 255 5.34 1.80 11.34
CA CYS A 255 4.60 2.20 12.53
C CYS A 255 5.45 3.03 13.49
N ASN A 256 6.70 2.63 13.72
CA ASN A 256 7.65 3.35 14.56
C ASN A 256 7.92 4.75 14.01
N TYR A 257 8.14 4.87 12.69
CA TYR A 257 8.34 6.16 12.05
C TYR A 257 7.13 7.08 12.23
N LEU A 258 5.91 6.60 11.92
CA LEU A 258 4.69 7.39 12.05
C LEU A 258 4.40 7.81 13.49
N ASN A 259 4.70 6.95 14.47
CA ASN A 259 4.58 7.27 15.89
C ASN A 259 5.57 8.36 16.33
N VAL A 260 6.82 8.31 15.88
CA VAL A 260 7.82 9.35 16.19
C VAL A 260 7.45 10.65 15.49
N PHE A 261 7.09 10.58 14.21
CA PHE A 261 6.71 11.74 13.41
C PHE A 261 5.50 12.49 14.00
N SER A 262 4.45 11.77 14.38
CA SER A 262 3.24 12.36 14.98
C SER A 262 3.46 12.97 16.37
N ARG A 263 4.48 12.54 17.13
CA ARG A 263 4.82 13.12 18.44
C ARG A 263 5.62 14.41 18.33
N ASN A 264 6.33 14.60 17.22
CA ASN A 264 7.20 15.76 16.98
C ASN A 264 6.47 16.92 16.28
N ARG A 265 5.14 16.86 16.18
CA ARG A 265 4.26 17.86 15.54
C ARG A 265 3.15 18.27 16.50
#